data_AF-A0A328TMW3-F1
#
_entry.id   AF-A0A328TMW3-F1
#
_cell.length_a   1.000
_cell.length_b   1.000
_cell.length_c   1.000
_cell.angle_alpha   90.00
_cell.angle_beta   90.00
_cell.angle_gamma   90.00
#
_symmetry.space_group_name_H-M   'P 1'
#
loop_
_entity.id
_entity.type
_entity.pdbx_description
1 polymer ?
#
loop_
_entity_poly.entity_id
_entity_poly.type
_entity_poly.pdbx_seq_one_letter_code
_entity_poly.pdbx_strand_id
1 'polypeptide(L)' 'MDKNTPYSRRIWITTALSLRFNDTLIYREIAEKLNISTYATRKMFKRFRRTGIN' A
#
# COMPACT_ATOMS: atom_id res chain seq x y z
N MET A 1 -0.89 -9.96 -9.62
CA MET A 1 -1.94 -9.26 -8.84
C MET A 1 -3.04 -8.84 -9.79
N ASP A 2 -4.15 -9.56 -9.78
CA ASP A 2 -5.26 -9.38 -10.71
C ASP A 2 -5.80 -7.93 -10.65
N LYS A 3 -5.98 -7.30 -11.81
CA LYS A 3 -6.41 -5.89 -11.91
C LYS A 3 -7.83 -5.71 -11.35
N ASN A 4 -8.61 -6.78 -11.32
CA ASN A 4 -10.01 -6.79 -10.92
C ASN A 4 -10.24 -7.11 -9.43
N THR A 5 -9.21 -7.48 -8.65
CA THR A 5 -9.39 -7.69 -7.21
C THR A 5 -9.67 -6.35 -6.52
N PRO A 6 -10.83 -6.17 -5.87
CA PRO A 6 -11.17 -4.96 -5.13
C PRO A 6 -10.11 -4.63 -4.08
N TYR A 7 -9.86 -3.34 -3.84
CA TYR A 7 -8.88 -2.89 -2.84
C TYR A 7 -9.18 -3.46 -1.44
N SER A 8 -10.45 -3.60 -1.07
CA SER A 8 -10.89 -4.20 0.20
C SER A 8 -10.48 -5.67 0.38
N ARG A 9 -10.20 -6.39 -0.71
CA ARG A 9 -9.75 -7.80 -0.68
C ARG A 9 -8.23 -7.95 -0.80
N ARG A 10 -7.49 -6.84 -0.87
CA ARG A 10 -6.03 -6.87 -0.96
C ARG A 10 -5.44 -6.85 0.44
N ILE A 11 -5.16 -8.03 0.98
CA ILE A 11 -4.58 -8.22 2.33
C ILE A 11 -3.32 -7.36 2.54
N TRP A 12 -2.51 -7.17 1.50
CA TRP A 12 -1.28 -6.37 1.59
C TRP A 12 -1.51 -4.89 1.89
N ILE A 13 -2.72 -4.35 1.71
CA ILE A 13 -3.01 -2.92 1.94
C ILE A 13 -2.97 -2.59 3.42
N THR A 14 -3.61 -3.38 4.27
CA THR A 14 -3.57 -3.17 5.73
C THR A 14 -2.14 -3.30 6.22
N THR A 15 -1.41 -4.33 5.76
CA THR A 15 0.01 -4.49 6.08
C THR A 15 0.85 -3.29 5.61
N ALA A 16 0.64 -2.79 4.38
CA ALA A 16 1.35 -1.63 3.87
C ALA A 16 1.08 -0.36 4.70
N LEU A 17 -0.16 -0.14 5.11
CA LEU A 17 -0.53 0.97 5.98
C LEU A 17 0.17 0.85 7.34
N SER A 18 0.13 -0.33 7.98
CA SER A 18 0.86 -0.58 9.24
C SER A 18 2.36 -0.33 9.10
N LEU A 19 3.00 -0.83 8.04
CA LEU A 19 4.43 -0.58 7.78
C LEU A 19 4.75 0.91 7.59
N ARG A 20 3.81 1.68 7.04
CA ARG A 20 4.00 3.12 6.84
C ARG A 20 3.80 3.93 8.11
N PHE A 21 2.78 3.62 8.91
CA PHE A 21 2.39 4.41 10.08
C PHE A 21 3.05 3.94 11.37
N ASN A 22 3.36 2.65 11.52
CA ASN A 22 3.98 2.10 12.72
C ASN A 22 5.51 2.03 12.57
N ASP A 23 6.00 1.49 11.45
CA ASP A 23 7.43 1.28 11.22
C ASP A 23 8.10 2.45 10.46
N THR A 24 7.32 3.46 10.06
CA THR A 24 7.78 4.65 9.29
C THR A 24 8.51 4.35 7.97
N LEU A 25 8.29 3.16 7.39
CA LEU A 25 8.99 2.74 6.18
C LEU A 25 8.66 3.59 4.96
N ILE A 26 9.64 3.73 4.07
CA ILE A 26 9.44 4.37 2.76
C ILE A 26 8.73 3.43 1.77
N TYR A 27 8.09 3.99 0.74
CA TYR A 27 7.31 3.20 -0.21
C TYR A 27 8.13 2.10 -0.93
N ARG A 28 9.45 2.28 -1.06
CA ARG A 28 10.34 1.25 -1.65
C ARG A 28 10.49 0.05 -0.72
N GLU A 29 10.78 0.28 0.55
CA GLU A 29 10.93 -0.77 1.55
C GLU A 29 9.63 -1.55 1.77
N ILE A 30 8.49 -0.85 1.75
CA ILE A 30 7.17 -1.49 1.83
C ILE A 30 6.94 -2.40 0.61
N ALA A 31 7.31 -1.93 -0.58
CA ALA A 31 7.16 -2.71 -1.81
C ALA A 31 8.06 -3.95 -1.81
N GLU A 32 9.29 -3.82 -1.33
CA GLU A 32 10.24 -4.93 -1.15
C GLU A 32 9.72 -5.95 -0.12
N LYS A 33 9.31 -5.50 1.08
CA LYS A 33 8.76 -6.38 2.13
C LYS A 33 7.52 -7.15 1.68
N LEU A 34 6.65 -6.50 0.90
CA LEU A 34 5.39 -7.11 0.46
C LEU A 34 5.50 -7.84 -0.88
N ASN A 35 6.69 -7.85 -1.50
CA ASN A 35 6.93 -8.38 -2.84
C ASN A 35 5.90 -7.87 -3.87
N ILE A 36 5.67 -6.56 -3.86
CA ILE A 36 4.76 -5.86 -4.78
C ILE A 36 5.50 -4.77 -5.54
N SER A 37 4.93 -4.35 -6.67
CA SER A 37 5.50 -3.23 -7.43
C SER A 37 5.47 -1.94 -6.60
N THR A 38 6.60 -1.24 -6.56
CA THR A 38 6.73 0.12 -6.02
C THR A 38 5.71 1.09 -6.63
N TYR A 39 5.36 0.93 -7.91
CA TYR A 39 4.32 1.72 -8.56
C TYR A 39 2.94 1.46 -7.93
N ALA A 40 2.60 0.20 -7.66
CA ALA A 40 1.33 -0.18 -7.04
C ALA A 40 1.22 0.40 -5.61
N THR A 41 2.30 0.31 -4.82
CA THR A 41 2.40 0.90 -3.47
C THR A 41 2.19 2.41 -3.53
N ARG A 42 2.90 3.12 -4.43
CA ARG A 42 2.79 4.57 -4.56
C ARG A 42 1.41 5.01 -5.02
N LYS A 43 0.80 4.29 -5.97
CA LYS A 43 -0.56 4.55 -6.45
C LYS A 43 -1.60 4.35 -5.35
N MET A 44 -1.42 3.33 -4.51
CA MET A 44 -2.26 3.05 -3.34
C MET A 44 -2.20 4.22 -2.34
N PHE A 45 -1.01 4.59 -1.86
CA PHE A 45 -0.87 5.69 -0.90
C PHE A 45 -1.35 7.04 -1.46
N LYS A 46 -1.14 7.31 -2.76
CA LYS A 46 -1.68 8.50 -3.41
C LYS A 46 -3.22 8.54 -3.40
N ARG A 47 -3.88 7.38 -3.51
CA ARG A 47 -5.35 7.30 -3.38
C ARG A 47 -5.81 7.54 -1.95
N PHE A 48 -5.18 6.90 -0.96
CA PHE A 48 -5.53 7.12 0.45
C PHE A 48 -5.38 8.58 0.88
N ARG A 49 -4.30 9.24 0.44
CA ARG A 49 -4.11 10.69 0.68
C ARG A 49 -5.20 11.56 0.05
N ARG A 50 -5.79 11.13 -1.08
CA ARG A 50 -6.88 11.85 -1.76
C ARG A 50 -8.23 11.63 -1.10
N THR A 51 -8.45 10.46 -0.49
CA THR A 51 -9.71 10.14 0.19
C THR A 51 -9.77 10.70 1.61
N GLY A 52 -8.70 11.31 2.13
CA GLY A 52 -8.68 11.91 3.47
C GLY A 52 -8.81 10.89 4.60
N ILE A 53 -8.53 9.60 4.32
CA ILE A 53 -8.40 8.58 5.36
C ILE A 53 -7.05 8.87 6.01
N ASN A 54 -7.10 9.60 7.12
CA ASN A 54 -5.98 9.92 8.00
C ASN A 54 -6.09 9.06 9.24
#